data_AF-A0A2N1MWA4-F1
#
_entry.id   AF-A0A2N1MWA4-F1
#
_cell.length_a   1.000
_cell.length_b   1.000
_cell.length_c   1.000
_cell.angle_alpha   90.00
_cell.angle_beta   90.00
_cell.angle_gamma   90.00
#
_symmetry.space_group_name_H-M   'P 1'
#
loop_
_entity.id
_entity.type
_entity.pdbx_description
1 polymer ?
#
loop_
_entity_poly.entity_id
_entity_poly.type
_entity_poly.pdbx_seq_one_letter_code
_entity_poly.pdbx_strand_id
1 'polypeptide(L)'
;MLKVFVTNGRADQHGIPSFINELKDDYQWVGISGKSQEDAKNELYRMIDTIPNGYNRTMSGLLYGALTDDFQTYYDYIGDLDKDGYDHMIILLKKLVRYKCFALYSMETIHRIMLLIENLVTDHRGALGGISSLYEVCESLLRQIRGGDTSEVNILLSSEVLEFFQRESTWLYNNERLLHITFYTFASLIRDHSEPRFEALKTKEIKFCRFIFDNH
;
A
#
# COMPACT_ATOMS: atom_id res chain seq x y z
N MET A 1 2.81 -16.09 10.46
CA MET A 1 2.07 -16.62 9.28
C MET A 1 0.65 -16.06 9.22
N LEU A 2 -0.03 -15.89 10.37
CA LEU A 2 -1.39 -15.32 10.50
C LEU A 2 -1.53 -13.79 10.35
N LYS A 3 -0.45 -12.99 10.26
CA LYS A 3 -0.56 -11.53 10.37
C LYS A 3 -1.04 -10.83 9.08
N VAL A 4 -0.65 -11.36 7.91
CA VAL A 4 -0.92 -10.71 6.60
C VAL A 4 -2.36 -10.93 6.12
N PHE A 5 -2.95 -12.09 6.43
CA PHE A 5 -4.28 -12.47 5.99
C PHE A 5 -5.23 -12.68 7.17
N VAL A 6 -6.51 -12.39 6.98
CA VAL A 6 -7.55 -12.73 7.96
C VAL A 6 -7.64 -14.24 8.08
N THR A 7 -7.42 -14.78 9.28
CA THR A 7 -7.56 -16.20 9.56
C THR A 7 -9.01 -16.56 9.88
N ASN A 8 -9.89 -16.39 8.90
CA ASN A 8 -11.28 -16.83 8.99
C ASN A 8 -11.62 -17.68 7.77
N GLY A 9 -11.24 -18.97 7.75
CA GLY A 9 -11.76 -20.10 6.96
C GLY A 9 -11.89 -19.99 5.42
N ARG A 10 -11.81 -18.79 4.83
CA ARG A 10 -11.91 -18.48 3.41
C ARG A 10 -10.53 -18.38 2.75
N ALA A 11 -9.50 -18.01 3.52
CA ALA A 11 -8.11 -18.08 3.07
C ALA A 11 -7.70 -19.52 2.72
N ASP A 12 -8.28 -20.50 3.43
CA ASP A 12 -8.01 -21.93 3.23
C ASP A 12 -8.55 -22.48 1.90
N GLN A 13 -9.56 -21.83 1.30
CA GLN A 13 -10.16 -22.24 0.02
C GLN A 13 -9.48 -21.61 -1.21
N HIS A 14 -8.87 -20.43 -1.04
CA HIS A 14 -8.20 -19.72 -2.14
C HIS A 14 -6.67 -19.88 -2.13
N GLY A 15 -6.10 -20.40 -1.03
CA GLY A 15 -4.66 -20.58 -0.85
C GLY A 15 -3.94 -19.24 -0.69
N ILE A 16 -2.93 -19.22 0.17
CA ILE A 16 -2.01 -18.08 0.25
C ILE A 16 -1.29 -17.97 -1.11
N PRO A 17 -1.27 -16.80 -1.75
CA PRO A 17 -0.56 -16.62 -3.02
C PRO A 17 0.92 -16.99 -2.88
N SER A 18 1.48 -17.63 -3.91
CA SER A 18 2.89 -18.03 -3.92
C SER A 18 3.82 -16.85 -3.61
N PHE A 19 3.53 -15.67 -4.17
CA PHE A 19 4.34 -14.47 -3.96
C PHE A 19 4.38 -14.01 -2.50
N ILE A 20 3.34 -14.27 -1.69
CA ILE A 20 3.38 -13.93 -0.25
C ILE A 20 4.26 -14.91 0.52
N ASN A 21 4.26 -16.18 0.12
CA ASN A 21 5.20 -17.15 0.68
C ASN A 21 6.64 -16.79 0.32
N GLU A 22 6.89 -16.37 -0.93
CA GLU A 22 8.20 -15.86 -1.36
C GLU A 22 8.65 -14.66 -0.52
N LEU A 23 7.78 -13.66 -0.30
CA LEU A 23 8.08 -12.51 0.57
C LEU A 23 8.42 -12.94 2.02
N LYS A 24 7.69 -13.93 2.53
CA LYS A 24 7.94 -14.47 3.86
C LYS A 24 9.27 -15.21 3.93
N ASP A 25 9.61 -16.01 2.92
CA ASP A 25 10.86 -16.74 2.86
C ASP A 25 12.04 -15.77 2.73
N ASP A 26 11.87 -14.67 2.01
CA ASP A 26 12.83 -13.57 1.92
C ASP A 26 13.01 -12.86 3.25
N TYR A 27 11.94 -12.60 3.99
CA TYR A 27 12.02 -12.05 5.35
C TYR A 27 12.76 -12.97 6.32
N GLN A 28 12.47 -14.27 6.27
CA GLN A 28 13.18 -15.26 7.08
C GLN A 28 14.66 -15.36 6.71
N TRP A 29 14.98 -15.20 5.43
CA TRP A 29 16.34 -15.16 4.94
C TRP A 29 17.10 -13.90 5.39
N VAL A 30 16.45 -12.73 5.38
CA VAL A 30 17.02 -11.47 5.89
C VAL A 30 17.36 -11.61 7.39
N GLY A 31 16.47 -12.19 8.19
CA GLY A 31 16.80 -12.66 9.54
C GLY A 31 17.33 -11.58 10.50
N ILE A 32 16.86 -10.33 10.37
CA ILE A 32 17.28 -9.19 11.21
C ILE A 32 16.40 -8.96 12.44
N SER A 33 15.29 -9.69 12.56
CA SER A 33 14.35 -9.53 13.67
C SER A 33 15.03 -9.83 15.02
N GLY A 34 14.96 -8.87 15.94
CA GLY A 34 15.58 -8.96 17.27
C GLY A 34 17.07 -8.58 17.34
N LYS A 35 17.71 -8.20 16.23
CA LYS A 35 19.08 -7.64 16.23
C LYS A 35 19.07 -6.17 16.64
N SER A 36 20.21 -5.65 17.09
CA SER A 36 20.39 -4.21 17.27
C SER A 36 20.29 -3.50 15.90
N GLN A 37 19.91 -2.21 15.90
CA GLN A 37 19.78 -1.45 14.64
C GLN A 37 21.10 -1.42 13.85
N GLU A 38 22.23 -1.27 14.54
CA GLU A 38 23.56 -1.24 13.92
C GLU A 38 23.91 -2.60 13.29
N ASP A 39 23.70 -3.70 14.02
CA ASP A 39 23.97 -5.04 13.51
C ASP A 39 23.04 -5.40 12.34
N ALA A 40 21.77 -4.97 12.40
CA ALA A 40 20.81 -5.17 11.33
C ALA A 40 21.26 -4.43 10.07
N LYS A 41 21.63 -3.15 10.17
CA LYS A 41 22.11 -2.35 9.04
C LYS A 41 23.36 -2.98 8.40
N ASN A 42 24.37 -3.32 9.20
CA ASN A 42 25.60 -3.92 8.72
C ASN A 42 25.35 -5.26 7.98
N GLU A 43 24.45 -6.08 8.50
CA GLU A 43 24.03 -7.32 7.84
C GLU A 43 23.32 -7.05 6.51
N LEU A 44 22.39 -6.09 6.47
CA LEU A 44 21.64 -5.74 5.26
C LEU A 44 22.56 -5.22 4.15
N TYR A 45 23.49 -4.31 4.48
CA TYR A 45 24.50 -3.82 3.52
C TYR A 45 25.35 -4.97 2.98
N ARG A 46 25.82 -5.87 3.85
CA ARG A 46 26.57 -7.06 3.44
C ARG A 46 25.77 -7.94 2.49
N MET A 47 24.49 -8.21 2.80
CA MET A 47 23.63 -9.03 1.95
C MET A 47 23.47 -8.42 0.55
N ILE A 48 23.26 -7.11 0.46
CA ILE A 48 23.07 -6.42 -0.82
C ILE A 48 24.35 -6.46 -1.67
N ASP A 49 25.52 -6.24 -1.05
CA ASP A 49 26.76 -6.07 -1.79
C ASP A 49 27.47 -7.39 -2.16
N THR A 50 27.25 -8.45 -1.37
CA THR A 50 27.99 -9.72 -1.53
C THR A 50 27.19 -10.83 -2.20
N ILE A 51 25.85 -10.76 -2.18
CA ILE A 51 24.99 -11.86 -2.63
C ILE A 51 24.38 -11.50 -4.00
N PRO A 52 24.50 -12.39 -5.01
CA PRO A 52 23.78 -12.21 -6.27
C PRO A 52 22.27 -12.07 -6.05
N ASN A 53 21.65 -11.06 -6.64
CA ASN A 53 20.25 -10.68 -6.39
C ASN A 53 19.93 -10.33 -4.91
N GLY A 54 20.95 -10.04 -4.10
CA GLY A 54 20.80 -9.69 -2.69
C GLY A 54 19.92 -8.46 -2.49
N TYR A 55 20.05 -7.44 -3.35
CA TYR A 55 19.19 -6.24 -3.32
C TYR A 55 17.70 -6.57 -3.34
N ASN A 56 17.22 -7.21 -4.41
CA ASN A 56 15.80 -7.53 -4.58
C ASN A 56 15.27 -8.40 -3.45
N ARG A 57 16.06 -9.38 -3.01
CA ARG A 57 15.67 -10.29 -1.94
C ARG A 57 15.59 -9.60 -0.59
N THR A 58 16.55 -8.73 -0.29
CA THR A 58 16.55 -7.90 0.91
C THR A 58 15.33 -6.98 0.92
N MET A 59 15.06 -6.27 -0.18
CA MET A 59 13.90 -5.38 -0.29
C MET A 59 12.57 -6.12 -0.16
N SER A 60 12.44 -7.31 -0.75
CA SER A 60 11.28 -8.21 -0.54
C SER A 60 11.09 -8.56 0.94
N GLY A 61 12.18 -8.93 1.63
CA GLY A 61 12.13 -9.27 3.05
C GLY A 61 11.77 -8.06 3.93
N LEU A 62 12.33 -6.89 3.64
CA LEU A 62 12.03 -5.65 4.36
C LEU A 62 10.57 -5.22 4.16
N LEU A 63 10.03 -5.36 2.95
CA LEU A 63 8.61 -5.12 2.69
C LEU A 63 7.73 -6.01 3.57
N TYR A 64 8.01 -7.31 3.63
CA TYR A 64 7.25 -8.21 4.48
C TYR A 64 7.36 -7.82 5.96
N GLY A 65 8.55 -7.42 6.40
CA GLY A 65 8.77 -6.88 7.75
C GLY A 65 7.93 -5.64 8.05
N ALA A 66 7.85 -4.69 7.12
CA ALA A 66 6.99 -3.51 7.25
C ALA A 66 5.50 -3.89 7.34
N LEU A 67 5.09 -4.96 6.65
CA LEU A 67 3.72 -5.47 6.69
C LEU A 67 3.39 -6.27 7.97
N THR A 68 4.37 -6.83 8.68
CA THR A 68 4.10 -7.72 9.83
C THR A 68 4.66 -7.30 11.18
N ASP A 69 5.71 -6.48 11.23
CA ASP A 69 6.42 -6.11 12.45
C ASP A 69 6.41 -4.58 12.67
N ASP A 70 7.54 -3.96 13.03
CA ASP A 70 7.62 -2.52 13.29
C ASP A 70 7.71 -1.73 11.97
N PHE A 71 6.58 -1.18 11.54
CA PHE A 71 6.48 -0.50 10.24
C PHE A 71 7.59 0.54 10.04
N GLN A 72 7.82 1.41 11.03
CA GLN A 72 8.76 2.52 10.89
C GLN A 72 10.19 2.04 10.71
N THR A 73 10.67 1.12 11.54
CA THR A 73 12.03 0.58 11.43
C THR A 73 12.28 -0.06 10.06
N TYR A 74 11.34 -0.86 9.56
CA TYR A 74 11.49 -1.51 8.26
C TYR A 74 11.36 -0.51 7.10
N TYR A 75 10.51 0.51 7.22
CA TYR A 75 10.41 1.59 6.24
C TYR A 75 11.71 2.40 6.16
N ASP A 76 12.30 2.74 7.31
CA ASP A 76 13.59 3.43 7.38
C ASP A 76 14.69 2.61 6.70
N TYR A 77 14.73 1.28 6.91
CA TYR A 77 15.67 0.40 6.20
C TYR A 77 15.44 0.37 4.69
N ILE A 78 14.19 0.39 4.22
CA ILE A 78 13.89 0.46 2.79
C ILE A 78 14.41 1.78 2.21
N GLY A 79 14.22 2.90 2.91
CA GLY A 79 14.71 4.21 2.50
C GLY A 79 16.24 4.30 2.47
N ASP A 80 16.91 3.83 3.52
CA ASP A 80 18.37 3.86 3.66
C ASP A 80 19.09 3.00 2.61
N LEU A 81 18.45 1.92 2.16
CA LEU A 81 19.06 0.90 1.30
C LEU A 81 18.64 1.01 -0.17
N ASP A 82 17.76 1.96 -0.52
CA ASP A 82 17.28 2.12 -1.90
C ASP A 82 18.44 2.39 -2.87
N LYS A 83 18.45 1.65 -3.98
CA LYS A 83 19.46 1.78 -5.06
C LYS A 83 18.83 1.91 -6.44
N ASP A 84 17.53 1.65 -6.58
CA ASP A 84 16.82 1.60 -7.86
C ASP A 84 15.68 2.62 -7.96
N GLY A 85 15.62 3.61 -7.06
CA GLY A 85 14.55 4.59 -7.03
C GLY A 85 13.20 3.95 -6.68
N TYR A 86 13.23 2.93 -5.81
CA TYR A 86 12.11 2.12 -5.35
C TYR A 86 11.42 1.28 -6.44
N ASP A 87 12.03 1.05 -7.60
CA ASP A 87 11.39 0.32 -8.70
C ASP A 87 10.94 -1.09 -8.29
N HIS A 88 11.85 -1.88 -7.68
CA HIS A 88 11.51 -3.21 -7.18
C HIS A 88 10.43 -3.15 -6.08
N MET A 89 10.50 -2.18 -5.18
CA MET A 89 9.49 -1.97 -4.14
C MET A 89 8.11 -1.69 -4.73
N ILE A 90 8.03 -0.88 -5.78
CA ILE A 90 6.78 -0.55 -6.48
C ILE A 90 6.25 -1.77 -7.23
N ILE A 91 7.12 -2.58 -7.84
CA ILE A 91 6.72 -3.85 -8.45
C ILE A 91 6.04 -4.75 -7.42
N LEU A 92 6.58 -4.86 -6.21
CA LEU A 92 5.99 -5.64 -5.12
C LEU A 92 4.68 -5.04 -4.61
N LEU A 93 4.60 -3.72 -4.43
CA LEU A 93 3.37 -3.02 -4.05
C LEU A 93 2.26 -3.23 -5.10
N LYS A 94 2.58 -3.13 -6.39
CA LYS A 94 1.64 -3.45 -7.48
C LYS A 94 1.13 -4.89 -7.38
N LYS A 95 2.00 -5.87 -7.06
CA LYS A 95 1.58 -7.27 -6.87
C LYS A 95 0.62 -7.43 -5.69
N LEU A 96 0.92 -6.79 -4.55
CA LEU A 96 0.04 -6.79 -3.37
C LEU A 96 -1.33 -6.20 -3.69
N VAL A 97 -1.35 -4.99 -4.23
CA VAL A 97 -2.59 -4.25 -4.50
C VAL A 97 -3.41 -4.89 -5.63
N ARG A 98 -2.78 -5.54 -6.61
CA ARG A 98 -3.50 -6.23 -7.70
C ARG A 98 -4.01 -7.62 -7.32
N TYR A 99 -3.74 -8.11 -6.11
CA TYR A 99 -4.19 -9.43 -5.71
C TYR A 99 -5.73 -9.51 -5.74
N LYS A 100 -6.28 -10.47 -6.50
CA LYS A 100 -7.73 -10.61 -6.71
C LYS A 100 -8.55 -10.80 -5.43
N CYS A 101 -7.91 -11.31 -4.38
CA CYS A 101 -8.51 -11.49 -3.07
C CYS A 101 -7.93 -10.48 -2.05
N PHE A 102 -7.67 -9.25 -2.47
CA PHE A 102 -7.18 -8.15 -1.63
C PHE A 102 -8.00 -8.01 -0.33
N ALA A 103 -9.32 -8.17 -0.41
CA ALA A 103 -10.22 -8.13 0.74
C ALA A 103 -9.98 -9.25 1.79
N LEU A 104 -9.12 -10.24 1.50
CA LEU A 104 -8.70 -11.24 2.49
C LEU A 104 -7.49 -10.78 3.32
N TYR A 105 -6.82 -9.69 2.96
CA TYR A 105 -5.80 -9.10 3.82
C TYR A 105 -6.42 -8.65 5.14
N SER A 106 -5.65 -8.77 6.22
CA SER A 106 -6.08 -8.20 7.50
C SER A 106 -6.20 -6.68 7.39
N MET A 107 -7.08 -6.06 8.18
CA MET A 107 -7.21 -4.60 8.21
C MET A 107 -5.87 -3.92 8.52
N GLU A 108 -5.09 -4.50 9.43
CA GLU A 108 -3.74 -4.03 9.74
C GLU A 108 -2.81 -4.08 8.53
N THR A 109 -2.89 -5.14 7.71
CA THR A 109 -2.09 -5.23 6.47
C THR A 109 -2.51 -4.18 5.45
N ILE A 110 -3.82 -3.98 5.27
CA ILE A 110 -4.34 -2.95 4.37
C ILE A 110 -3.85 -1.57 4.83
N HIS A 111 -3.99 -1.27 6.11
CA HIS A 111 -3.50 -0.03 6.71
C HIS A 111 -1.99 0.17 6.47
N ARG A 112 -1.17 -0.87 6.67
CA ARG A 112 0.28 -0.81 6.41
C ARG A 112 0.62 -0.63 4.93
N ILE A 113 -0.14 -1.25 4.01
CA ILE A 113 0.00 -0.98 2.57
C ILE A 113 -0.32 0.48 2.27
N MET A 114 -1.38 1.04 2.88
CA MET A 114 -1.73 2.46 2.75
C MET A 114 -0.64 3.37 3.29
N LEU A 115 -0.09 3.09 4.47
CA LEU A 115 1.02 3.85 5.04
C LEU A 115 2.28 3.79 4.16
N LEU A 116 2.61 2.64 3.57
CA LEU A 116 3.74 2.55 2.62
C LEU A 116 3.53 3.48 1.42
N ILE A 117 2.34 3.46 0.83
CA ILE A 117 2.00 4.30 -0.33
C ILE A 117 2.04 5.78 0.07
N GLU A 118 1.44 6.13 1.21
CA GLU A 118 1.40 7.48 1.75
C GLU A 118 2.80 8.04 2.00
N ASN A 119 3.67 7.30 2.69
CA ASN A 119 5.02 7.76 2.98
C ASN A 119 5.85 7.90 1.70
N LEU A 120 5.77 6.94 0.78
CA LEU A 120 6.46 7.04 -0.52
C LEU A 120 5.99 8.24 -1.34
N VAL A 121 4.72 8.61 -1.31
CA VAL A 121 4.24 9.83 -1.97
C VAL A 121 4.73 11.07 -1.21
N THR A 122 4.59 11.07 0.11
CA THR A 122 4.94 12.22 0.97
C THR A 122 6.41 12.59 0.89
N ASP A 123 7.28 11.59 0.93
CA ASP A 123 8.73 11.78 0.98
C ASP A 123 9.30 12.18 -0.39
N HIS A 124 8.62 11.77 -1.48
CA HIS A 124 9.15 11.93 -2.84
C HIS A 124 8.38 12.89 -3.74
N ARG A 125 7.24 13.47 -3.29
CA ARG A 125 6.47 14.44 -4.10
C ARG A 125 7.23 15.70 -4.48
N GLY A 126 8.27 16.06 -3.73
CA GLY A 126 9.13 17.23 -3.98
C GLY A 126 10.31 16.95 -4.90
N ALA A 127 10.61 15.69 -5.20
CA ALA A 127 11.71 15.32 -6.09
C ALA A 127 11.33 15.58 -7.55
N LEU A 128 12.30 16.02 -8.36
CA LEU A 128 12.08 16.27 -9.79
C LEU A 128 11.66 14.97 -10.48
N GLY A 129 10.41 14.91 -10.94
CA GLY A 129 9.82 13.72 -11.57
C GLY A 129 9.10 12.77 -10.61
N GLY A 130 9.32 12.90 -9.29
CA GLY A 130 8.74 12.05 -8.25
C GLY A 130 8.83 10.56 -8.54
N ILE A 131 8.01 9.76 -7.85
CA ILE A 131 7.85 8.33 -8.16
C ILE A 131 6.57 8.14 -8.98
N SER A 132 6.62 8.49 -10.27
CA SER A 132 5.45 8.47 -11.17
C SER A 132 4.75 7.11 -11.25
N SER A 133 5.46 6.00 -11.05
CA SER A 133 4.89 4.65 -11.05
C SER A 133 3.97 4.36 -9.86
N LEU A 134 3.95 5.21 -8.82
CA LEU A 134 2.96 5.16 -7.72
C LEU A 134 1.55 5.53 -8.20
N TYR A 135 1.41 6.32 -9.26
CA TYR A 135 0.08 6.60 -9.82
C TYR A 135 -0.62 5.31 -10.24
N GLU A 136 0.10 4.36 -10.86
CA GLU A 136 -0.43 3.06 -11.27
C GLU A 136 -0.75 2.13 -10.07
N VAL A 137 -0.02 2.26 -8.97
CA VAL A 137 -0.33 1.57 -7.71
C VAL A 137 -1.67 2.07 -7.19
N CYS A 138 -1.84 3.39 -7.14
CA CYS A 138 -3.07 4.05 -6.69
C CYS A 138 -4.26 3.73 -7.60
N GLU A 139 -4.07 3.66 -8.93
CA GLU A 139 -5.11 3.17 -9.85
C GLU A 139 -5.54 1.73 -9.51
N SER A 140 -4.57 0.87 -9.21
CA SER A 140 -4.85 -0.53 -8.86
C SER A 140 -5.60 -0.63 -7.53
N LEU A 141 -5.31 0.28 -6.60
CA LEU A 141 -5.93 0.37 -5.28
C LEU A 141 -7.39 0.83 -5.37
N LEU A 142 -7.66 1.87 -6.17
CA LEU A 142 -9.03 2.32 -6.46
C LEU A 142 -9.89 1.19 -7.05
N ARG A 143 -9.31 0.31 -7.89
CA ARG A 143 -10.01 -0.88 -8.43
C ARG A 143 -10.33 -1.95 -7.39
N GLN A 144 -9.68 -1.93 -6.22
CA GLN A 144 -10.02 -2.83 -5.12
C GLN A 144 -11.25 -2.37 -4.34
N ILE A 145 -11.62 -1.08 -4.44
CA ILE A 145 -12.85 -0.57 -3.85
C ILE A 145 -14.03 -1.01 -4.71
N ARG A 146 -14.92 -1.81 -4.12
CA ARG A 146 -16.07 -2.41 -4.81
C ARG A 146 -17.33 -1.60 -4.54
N GLY A 147 -17.95 -1.09 -5.60
CA GLY A 147 -19.29 -0.50 -5.52
C GLY A 147 -20.33 -1.51 -5.04
N GLY A 148 -21.27 -1.06 -4.21
CA GLY A 148 -22.31 -1.88 -3.58
C GLY A 148 -21.83 -2.82 -2.46
N ASP A 149 -20.53 -2.88 -2.17
CA ASP A 149 -19.96 -3.67 -1.08
C ASP A 149 -19.83 -2.82 0.19
N THR A 150 -20.68 -3.07 1.18
CA THR A 150 -20.66 -2.36 2.47
C THR A 150 -19.94 -3.13 3.57
N SER A 151 -19.10 -4.10 3.20
CA SER A 151 -18.25 -4.82 4.16
C SER A 151 -17.25 -3.87 4.82
N GLU A 152 -16.89 -4.17 6.07
CA GLU A 152 -15.98 -3.34 6.88
C GLU A 152 -14.64 -3.10 6.19
N VAL A 153 -14.10 -4.10 5.48
CA VAL A 153 -12.86 -3.99 4.71
C VAL A 153 -13.00 -3.00 3.55
N ASN A 154 -14.12 -3.04 2.81
CA ASN A 154 -14.33 -2.12 1.70
C ASN A 154 -14.56 -0.69 2.19
N ILE A 155 -15.28 -0.51 3.29
CA ILE A 155 -15.50 0.79 3.94
C ILE A 155 -14.19 1.37 4.48
N LEU A 156 -13.36 0.55 5.14
CA LEU A 156 -12.04 0.94 5.62
C LEU A 156 -11.16 1.42 4.46
N LEU A 157 -11.04 0.61 3.39
CA LEU A 157 -10.23 0.95 2.23
C LEU A 157 -10.72 2.25 1.57
N SER A 158 -12.04 2.40 1.40
CA SER A 158 -12.63 3.61 0.82
C SER A 158 -12.28 4.85 1.65
N SER A 159 -12.37 4.75 2.97
CA SER A 159 -12.04 5.84 3.89
C SER A 159 -10.55 6.19 3.85
N GLU A 160 -9.65 5.21 3.93
CA GLU A 160 -8.20 5.46 3.94
C GLU A 160 -7.72 6.05 2.61
N VAL A 161 -8.21 5.54 1.48
CA VAL A 161 -7.88 6.08 0.14
C VAL A 161 -8.40 7.50 -0.02
N LEU A 162 -9.59 7.80 0.49
CA LEU A 162 -10.17 9.14 0.44
C LEU A 162 -9.33 10.14 1.25
N GLU A 163 -8.99 9.79 2.48
CA GLU A 163 -8.19 10.65 3.36
C GLU A 163 -6.79 10.89 2.81
N PHE A 164 -6.17 9.84 2.23
CA PHE A 164 -4.90 9.95 1.52
C PHE A 164 -4.96 10.95 0.37
N PHE A 165 -5.93 10.82 -0.55
CA PHE A 165 -6.02 11.73 -1.68
C PHE A 165 -6.47 13.14 -1.31
N GLN A 166 -7.21 13.32 -0.22
CA GLN A 166 -7.52 14.64 0.32
C GLN A 166 -6.24 15.35 0.80
N ARG A 167 -5.39 14.64 1.54
CA ARG A 167 -4.12 15.16 2.07
C ARG A 167 -3.11 15.42 0.95
N GLU A 168 -2.97 14.49 0.02
CA GLU A 168 -2.02 14.56 -1.10
C GLU A 168 -2.66 15.07 -2.41
N SER A 169 -3.65 15.96 -2.31
CA SER A 169 -4.41 16.46 -3.46
C SER A 169 -3.54 17.14 -4.52
N THR A 170 -2.54 17.93 -4.11
CA THR A 170 -1.59 18.55 -5.05
C THR A 170 -0.80 17.52 -5.86
N TRP A 171 -0.42 16.40 -5.23
CA TRP A 171 0.25 15.31 -5.92
C TRP A 171 -0.71 14.60 -6.90
N LEU A 172 -1.94 14.34 -6.48
CA LEU A 172 -2.98 13.75 -7.32
C LEU A 172 -3.22 14.59 -8.60
N TYR A 173 -3.23 15.91 -8.49
CA TYR A 173 -3.47 16.82 -9.61
C TYR A 173 -2.38 16.80 -10.69
N ASN A 174 -1.19 16.31 -10.37
CA ASN A 174 -0.14 16.13 -11.36
C ASN A 174 -0.40 14.93 -12.29
N ASN A 175 -1.44 14.12 -12.04
CA ASN A 175 -1.83 13.01 -12.90
C ASN A 175 -3.32 13.06 -13.22
N GLU A 176 -3.65 13.66 -14.37
CA GLU A 176 -5.04 13.83 -14.83
C GLU A 176 -5.80 12.50 -14.92
N ARG A 177 -5.15 11.44 -15.40
CA ARG A 177 -5.78 10.12 -15.51
C ARG A 177 -6.18 9.55 -14.15
N LEU A 178 -5.29 9.60 -13.16
CA LEU A 178 -5.59 9.14 -11.81
C LEU A 178 -6.67 10.02 -11.18
N LEU A 179 -6.62 11.33 -11.38
CA LEU A 179 -7.65 12.27 -10.92
C LEU A 179 -9.05 11.90 -11.41
N HIS A 180 -9.20 11.61 -12.71
CA HIS A 180 -10.48 11.18 -13.29
C HIS A 180 -10.98 9.85 -12.69
N ILE A 181 -10.09 8.87 -12.52
CA ILE A 181 -10.43 7.58 -11.91
C ILE A 181 -10.85 7.76 -10.44
N THR A 182 -10.14 8.61 -9.70
CA THR A 182 -10.45 8.94 -8.31
C THR A 182 -11.82 9.59 -8.19
N PHE A 183 -12.10 10.62 -9.01
CA PHE A 183 -13.40 11.29 -9.03
C PHE A 183 -14.53 10.31 -9.36
N TYR A 184 -14.38 9.52 -10.41
CA TYR A 184 -15.41 8.54 -10.82
C TYR A 184 -15.67 7.50 -9.74
N THR A 185 -14.62 6.99 -9.09
CA THR A 185 -14.73 6.00 -8.01
C THR A 185 -15.55 6.58 -6.86
N PHE A 186 -15.16 7.73 -6.29
CA PHE A 186 -15.86 8.30 -5.15
C PHE A 186 -17.26 8.83 -5.50
N ALA A 187 -17.45 9.39 -6.69
CA ALA A 187 -18.78 9.80 -7.15
C ALA A 187 -19.75 8.61 -7.22
N SER A 188 -19.26 7.43 -7.61
CA SER A 188 -20.06 6.20 -7.66
C SER A 188 -20.42 5.67 -6.26
N LEU A 189 -19.48 5.76 -5.31
CA LEU A 189 -19.65 5.26 -3.93
C LEU A 189 -20.68 6.06 -3.11
N ILE A 190 -20.86 7.34 -3.40
CA ILE A 190 -21.83 8.21 -2.69
C ILE A 190 -23.24 7.59 -2.66
N ARG A 191 -23.65 6.92 -3.75
CA ARG A 191 -24.96 6.25 -3.82
C ARG A 191 -25.02 5.01 -2.93
N ASP A 192 -23.90 4.29 -2.85
CA ASP A 192 -23.81 3.02 -2.14
C ASP A 192 -23.73 3.24 -0.62
N HIS A 193 -23.18 4.38 -0.19
CA HIS A 193 -23.12 4.83 1.21
C HIS A 193 -24.39 5.59 1.67
N SER A 194 -25.58 5.14 1.26
CA SER A 194 -26.86 5.80 1.55
C SER A 194 -27.41 5.54 2.96
N GLU A 195 -26.93 4.50 3.64
CA GLU A 195 -27.38 4.18 5.01
C GLU A 195 -26.88 5.21 6.03
N PRO A 196 -27.67 5.57 7.07
CA PRO A 196 -27.29 6.58 8.07
C PRO A 196 -25.92 6.33 8.74
N ARG A 197 -25.54 5.06 8.91
CA ARG A 197 -24.24 4.67 9.49
C ARG A 197 -23.03 5.12 8.67
N PHE A 198 -23.20 5.38 7.36
CA PHE A 198 -22.13 5.82 6.46
C PHE A 198 -22.18 7.32 6.15
N GLU A 199 -23.09 8.08 6.75
CA GLU A 199 -23.32 9.49 6.39
C GLU A 199 -22.07 10.37 6.57
N ALA A 200 -21.22 10.06 7.56
CA ALA A 200 -19.95 10.75 7.77
C ALA A 200 -18.96 10.52 6.61
N LEU A 201 -18.82 9.26 6.16
CA LEU A 201 -17.96 8.91 5.03
C LEU A 201 -18.50 9.53 3.73
N LYS A 202 -19.80 9.34 3.47
CA LYS A 202 -20.48 9.93 2.31
C LYS A 202 -20.33 11.46 2.25
N THR A 203 -20.40 12.13 3.39
CA THR A 203 -20.17 13.59 3.45
C THR A 203 -18.75 13.95 3.04
N LYS A 204 -17.73 13.18 3.45
CA LYS A 204 -16.34 13.38 3.00
C LYS A 204 -16.20 13.14 1.51
N GLU A 205 -16.83 12.10 0.97
CA GLU A 205 -16.81 11.76 -0.46
C GLU A 205 -17.43 12.90 -1.30
N ILE A 206 -18.62 13.38 -0.92
CA ILE A 206 -19.29 14.51 -1.60
C ILE A 206 -18.40 15.75 -1.61
N LYS A 207 -17.81 16.09 -0.46
CA LYS A 207 -16.92 17.26 -0.33
C LYS A 207 -15.70 17.11 -1.23
N PHE A 208 -15.10 15.93 -1.28
CA PHE A 208 -13.93 15.69 -2.10
C PHE A 208 -14.23 15.74 -3.60
N CYS A 209 -15.31 15.09 -4.05
CA CYS A 209 -15.72 15.14 -5.44
C CYS A 209 -16.02 16.58 -5.89
N ARG A 210 -16.71 17.38 -5.06
CA ARG A 210 -16.93 18.81 -5.34
C ARG A 210 -15.61 19.56 -5.44
N PHE A 211 -14.70 19.33 -4.49
CA PHE A 211 -13.38 19.96 -4.51
C PHE A 211 -12.60 19.64 -5.79
N ILE A 212 -12.62 18.39 -6.26
CA ILE A 212 -12.01 18.05 -7.56
C ILE A 212 -12.71 18.81 -8.69
N PHE A 213 -14.03 18.70 -8.81
CA PHE A 213 -14.82 19.27 -9.90
C PHE A 213 -14.71 20.81 -10.01
N ASP A 214 -14.60 21.51 -8.89
CA ASP A 214 -14.50 22.97 -8.87
C ASP A 214 -13.09 23.48 -9.23
N ASN A 215 -12.05 22.66 -9.06
CA ASN A 215 -10.65 23.08 -9.21
C ASN A 215 -9.95 22.48 -10.45
N HIS A 216 -10.52 21.42 -11.06
CA HIS A 216 -9.94 20.67 -12.19
C HIS A 216 -11.02 20.15 -13.13
#